data_AF-B0SLK9-F1
#
_entry.id   AF-B0SLK9-F1
#
_cell.length_a   1.000
_cell.length_b   1.000
_cell.length_c   1.000
_cell.angle_alpha   90.00
_cell.angle_beta   90.00
_cell.angle_gamma   90.00
#
_symmetry.space_group_name_H-M   'P 1'
#
loop_
_entity.id
_entity.type
_entity.pdbx_description
1 polymer ?
#
loop_
_entity_poly.entity_id
_entity_poly.type
_entity_poly.pdbx_seq_one_letter_code
_entity_poly.pdbx_strand_id
1 'polypeptide(L)'
;MEENLKTNRKSKHITAAKLCLILFTSMFSLILVNCSKEKKDDMTSLLLAPLLYASYPVIPDLPEPTLNSVNLTIGDTAFTKTIGACRGNFGVDDTIRIPGNDLTLPAFFINRVDFTKTNNISLTAAGTFILNVMVQGGGYDPVATCPVKIMENSNTIYDIQVQNCPVDQIQAPVTPATNLISFRVRCTKGL
;
A
#
# COMPACT_ATOMS: atom_id res chain seq x y z
N MET A 1 -39.34 21.00 -37.17
CA MET A 1 -38.36 19.96 -37.54
C MET A 1 -36.98 20.61 -37.59
N GLU A 2 -36.49 21.16 -36.47
CA GLU A 2 -35.29 22.03 -36.49
C GLU A 2 -34.43 21.92 -35.21
N GLU A 3 -34.70 20.95 -34.35
CA GLU A 3 -33.91 20.75 -33.11
C GLU A 3 -32.92 19.57 -33.18
N ASN A 4 -33.05 18.66 -34.15
CA ASN A 4 -32.21 17.45 -34.19
C ASN A 4 -30.85 17.64 -34.90
N LEU A 5 -30.56 18.81 -35.49
CA LEU A 5 -29.31 19.01 -36.23
C LEU A 5 -28.16 19.61 -35.38
N LYS A 6 -28.46 20.17 -34.20
CA LYS A 6 -27.47 20.90 -33.39
C LYS A 6 -26.59 20.00 -32.51
N THR A 7 -27.07 18.81 -32.17
CA THR A 7 -26.43 17.92 -31.17
C THR A 7 -25.28 17.09 -31.75
N ASN A 8 -25.24 16.87 -33.06
CA ASN A 8 -24.21 16.02 -33.70
C ASN A 8 -22.88 16.76 -33.99
N ARG A 9 -22.85 18.11 -33.98
CA ARG A 9 -21.64 18.91 -34.23
C ARG A 9 -20.72 19.05 -33.02
N LYS A 10 -21.25 19.06 -31.80
CA LYS A 10 -20.45 19.27 -30.57
C LYS A 10 -19.58 18.06 -30.18
N SER A 11 -20.01 16.83 -30.52
CA SER A 11 -19.29 15.62 -30.12
C SER A 11 -17.99 15.41 -30.94
N LYS A 12 -18.00 15.71 -32.24
CA LYS A 12 -16.82 15.52 -33.11
C LYS A 12 -15.66 16.50 -32.84
N HIS A 13 -15.96 17.70 -32.34
CA HIS A 13 -14.92 18.71 -32.08
C HIS A 13 -14.07 18.41 -30.83
N ILE A 14 -14.64 17.73 -29.82
CA ILE A 14 -13.94 17.44 -28.55
C ILE A 14 -12.93 16.31 -28.74
N THR A 15 -13.20 15.35 -29.63
CA THR A 15 -12.31 14.22 -29.91
C THR A 15 -11.11 14.61 -30.77
N ALA A 16 -11.28 15.53 -31.72
CA ALA A 16 -10.19 16.03 -32.58
C ALA A 16 -9.19 16.90 -31.79
N ALA A 17 -9.67 17.72 -30.85
CA ALA A 17 -8.81 18.59 -30.04
C ALA A 17 -7.87 17.81 -29.11
N LYS A 18 -8.32 16.67 -28.55
CA LYS A 18 -7.48 15.80 -27.71
C LYS A 18 -6.40 15.08 -28.51
N LEU A 19 -6.70 14.66 -29.74
CA LEU A 19 -5.73 14.00 -30.62
C LEU A 19 -4.64 14.97 -31.12
N CYS A 20 -5.00 16.22 -31.43
CA CYS A 20 -4.04 17.26 -31.79
C CYS A 20 -3.10 17.65 -30.63
N LEU A 21 -3.61 17.70 -29.39
CA LEU A 21 -2.77 18.02 -28.22
C LEU A 21 -1.70 16.96 -27.96
N ILE A 22 -2.04 15.67 -28.14
CA ILE A 22 -1.11 14.54 -27.98
C ILE A 22 -0.02 14.55 -29.06
N LEU A 23 -0.38 14.87 -30.31
CA LEU A 23 0.58 15.00 -31.41
C LEU A 23 1.51 16.21 -31.23
N PHE A 24 1.01 17.33 -30.69
CA PHE A 24 1.82 18.52 -30.41
C PHE A 24 2.85 18.27 -29.28
N THR A 25 2.45 17.55 -28.22
CA THR A 25 3.40 17.19 -27.15
C THR A 25 4.49 16.22 -27.62
N SER A 26 4.18 15.31 -28.55
CA SER A 26 5.13 14.34 -29.09
C SER A 26 6.19 15.00 -30.00
N MET A 27 5.83 16.01 -30.79
CA MET A 27 6.77 16.75 -31.63
C MET A 27 7.70 17.67 -30.81
N PHE A 28 7.24 18.22 -29.68
CA PHE A 28 8.06 19.10 -28.84
C PHE A 28 9.18 18.36 -28.10
N SER A 29 9.01 17.07 -27.82
CA SER A 29 10.04 16.23 -27.19
C SER A 29 11.24 15.95 -28.11
N LEU A 30 11.07 16.03 -29.43
CA LEU A 30 12.14 15.75 -30.40
C LEU A 30 13.07 16.94 -30.63
N ILE A 31 12.65 18.17 -30.28
CA ILE A 31 13.44 19.39 -30.52
C ILE A 31 14.44 19.64 -29.38
N LEU A 32 14.19 19.12 -28.16
CA LEU A 32 15.11 19.28 -27.03
C LEU A 32 16.35 18.37 -27.09
N VAL A 33 16.42 17.41 -28.03
CA VAL A 33 17.51 16.42 -28.11
C VAL A 33 18.64 16.85 -29.07
N ASN A 34 18.50 17.96 -29.81
CA ASN A 34 19.52 18.41 -30.77
C ASN A 34 20.38 19.60 -30.33
N CYS A 35 20.37 19.94 -29.03
CA CYS A 35 21.22 20.99 -28.46
C CYS A 35 22.20 20.42 -27.41
N SER A 36 23.09 19.53 -27.84
CA SER A 36 24.42 19.42 -27.23
C SER A 36 25.40 18.84 -28.25
N LYS A 37 26.36 19.69 -28.60
CA LYS A 37 27.46 19.42 -29.50
C LYS A 37 28.46 18.51 -28.77
N GLU A 38 28.78 17.40 -29.41
CA GLU A 38 29.97 16.55 -29.23
C GLU A 38 30.37 16.15 -27.80
N LYS A 39 29.97 14.95 -27.39
CA LYS A 39 30.91 13.96 -26.85
C LYS A 39 30.52 12.57 -27.35
N LYS A 40 31.53 11.90 -27.91
CA LYS A 40 31.56 10.49 -28.28
C LYS A 40 31.21 9.65 -27.05
N ASP A 41 30.46 8.58 -27.30
CA ASP A 41 30.38 7.32 -26.54
C ASP A 41 28.94 6.89 -26.18
N ASP A 42 28.60 5.69 -26.67
CA ASP A 42 27.53 4.77 -26.27
C ASP A 42 26.05 5.17 -26.43
N MET A 43 25.62 5.23 -27.69
CA MET A 43 24.19 5.28 -28.07
C MET A 43 23.45 3.92 -28.03
N THR A 44 23.97 2.93 -27.31
CA THR A 44 23.34 1.61 -27.18
C THR A 44 22.42 1.48 -25.96
N SER A 45 22.49 2.42 -25.01
CA SER A 45 21.80 2.30 -23.71
C SER A 45 20.40 2.96 -23.66
N LEU A 46 20.04 3.77 -24.64
CA LEU A 46 18.76 4.52 -24.62
C LEU A 46 17.57 3.78 -25.24
N LEU A 47 17.80 2.67 -25.95
CA LEU A 47 16.72 1.86 -26.56
C LEU A 47 16.24 0.70 -25.65
N LEU A 48 16.90 0.46 -24.51
CA LEU A 48 16.56 -0.63 -23.58
C LEU A 48 15.74 -0.17 -22.36
N ALA A 49 15.64 1.14 -22.12
CA ALA A 49 14.87 1.70 -21.01
C ALA A 49 13.36 1.33 -21.00
N PRO A 50 12.65 1.18 -22.14
CA PRO A 50 11.23 0.81 -22.12
C PRO A 50 10.96 -0.65 -21.74
N LEU A 51 11.94 -1.55 -21.88
CA LEU A 51 11.76 -3.00 -21.64
C LEU A 51 11.87 -3.38 -20.15
N LEU A 52 12.47 -2.53 -19.31
CA LEU A 52 12.58 -2.78 -17.87
C LEU A 52 11.32 -2.41 -17.07
N TYR A 53 10.33 -1.77 -17.69
CA TYR A 53 9.04 -1.45 -17.06
C TYR A 53 7.98 -2.58 -17.20
N ALA A 54 8.28 -3.65 -17.93
CA ALA A 54 7.26 -4.59 -18.40
C ALA A 54 7.02 -5.83 -17.51
N SER A 55 7.71 -6.04 -16.38
CA SER A 55 7.52 -7.29 -15.63
C SER A 55 7.85 -7.22 -14.13
N TYR A 56 7.41 -6.17 -13.43
CA TYR A 56 7.31 -6.30 -11.98
C TYR A 56 6.02 -7.06 -11.65
N PRO A 57 6.10 -8.19 -10.93
CA PRO A 57 4.90 -8.90 -10.50
C PRO A 57 4.09 -7.98 -9.60
N VAL A 58 2.92 -7.57 -10.07
CA VAL A 58 1.95 -6.87 -9.23
C VAL A 58 1.39 -7.91 -8.27
N ILE A 59 1.75 -7.81 -7.00
CA ILE A 59 1.17 -8.66 -5.96
C ILE A 59 -0.30 -8.24 -5.82
N PRO A 60 -1.27 -9.16 -5.99
CA PRO A 60 -2.68 -8.82 -5.85
C PRO A 60 -2.98 -8.40 -4.42
N ASP A 61 -3.97 -7.52 -4.25
CA ASP A 61 -4.35 -7.08 -2.91
C ASP A 61 -4.89 -8.23 -2.06
N LEU A 62 -4.65 -8.15 -0.76
CA LEU A 62 -5.17 -9.12 0.19
C LEU A 62 -6.70 -9.00 0.27
N PRO A 63 -7.41 -10.12 0.53
CA PRO A 63 -8.86 -10.11 0.71
C PRO A 63 -9.29 -9.09 1.75
N GLU A 64 -10.34 -8.34 1.41
CA GLU A 64 -10.91 -7.34 2.30
C GLU A 64 -11.48 -7.98 3.58
N PRO A 65 -11.00 -7.60 4.77
CA PRO A 65 -11.58 -8.04 6.02
C PRO A 65 -12.96 -7.43 6.25
N THR A 66 -13.80 -8.08 7.06
CA THR A 66 -15.02 -7.46 7.57
C THR A 66 -14.70 -6.20 8.39
N LEU A 67 -15.64 -5.26 8.52
CA LEU A 67 -15.42 -4.07 9.35
C LEU A 67 -15.07 -4.48 10.80
N ASN A 68 -14.06 -3.82 11.36
CA ASN A 68 -13.48 -4.13 12.66
C ASN A 68 -12.88 -5.54 12.71
N SER A 69 -12.09 -5.90 11.70
CA SER A 69 -11.34 -7.15 11.68
C SER A 69 -9.99 -7.03 10.96
N VAL A 70 -9.14 -8.03 11.18
CA VAL A 70 -7.85 -8.21 10.50
C VAL A 70 -7.79 -9.60 9.89
N ASN A 71 -7.31 -9.67 8.65
CA ASN A 71 -6.83 -10.91 8.02
C ASN A 71 -5.31 -10.89 8.09
N LEU A 72 -4.73 -11.86 8.78
CA LEU A 72 -3.30 -11.99 9.05
C LEU A 72 -2.80 -13.31 8.47
N THR A 73 -1.64 -13.30 7.85
CA THR A 73 -0.94 -14.48 7.35
C THR A 73 0.45 -14.51 7.96
N ILE A 74 0.76 -15.56 8.72
CA ILE A 74 2.07 -15.80 9.33
C ILE A 74 2.64 -17.06 8.69
N GLY A 75 3.65 -16.90 7.84
CA GLY A 75 4.11 -17.97 6.95
C GLY A 75 2.97 -18.45 6.05
N ASP A 76 2.63 -19.73 6.11
CA ASP A 76 1.54 -20.32 5.33
C ASP A 76 0.20 -20.37 6.09
N THR A 77 0.16 -19.87 7.33
CA THR A 77 -1.05 -19.95 8.17
C THR A 77 -1.84 -18.65 8.12
N ALA A 78 -3.10 -18.74 7.74
CA ALA A 78 -4.03 -17.61 7.71
C ALA A 78 -4.90 -17.56 8.98
N PHE A 79 -5.11 -16.36 9.49
CA PHE A 79 -5.92 -16.04 10.65
C PHE A 79 -6.86 -14.89 10.32
N THR A 80 -8.10 -14.97 10.78
CA THR A 80 -9.03 -13.84 10.78
C THR A 80 -9.44 -13.55 12.21
N LYS A 81 -9.38 -12.28 12.62
CA LYS A 81 -9.68 -11.88 13.99
C LYS A 81 -10.52 -10.61 14.01
N THR A 82 -11.54 -10.61 14.87
CA THR A 82 -12.30 -9.39 15.16
C THR A 82 -11.41 -8.47 16.00
N ILE A 83 -11.37 -7.20 15.65
CA ILE A 83 -10.69 -6.14 16.39
C ILE A 83 -11.71 -5.08 16.84
N GLY A 84 -11.29 -4.14 17.67
CA GLY A 84 -12.10 -2.96 17.98
C GLY A 84 -12.01 -1.90 16.89
N ALA A 85 -12.47 -0.69 17.24
CA ALA A 85 -12.15 0.50 16.46
C ALA A 85 -10.63 0.72 16.40
N CYS A 86 -10.11 1.21 15.27
CA CYS A 86 -8.75 1.70 15.22
C CYS A 86 -8.66 3.00 15.99
N ARG A 87 -7.93 2.96 17.10
CA ARG A 87 -7.62 4.14 17.89
C ARG A 87 -6.26 4.67 17.44
N GLY A 88 -6.21 5.96 17.19
CA GLY A 88 -5.00 6.68 16.86
C GLY A 88 -5.04 7.98 17.63
N ASN A 89 -4.18 8.11 18.63
CA ASN A 89 -4.04 9.35 19.38
C ASN A 89 -2.58 9.81 19.31
N PHE A 90 -2.36 11.10 19.07
CA PHE A 90 -1.01 11.67 18.99
C PHE A 90 -0.25 11.41 20.28
N GLY A 91 0.85 10.65 20.21
CA GLY A 91 1.77 10.48 21.34
C GLY A 91 1.24 9.64 22.50
N VAL A 92 0.23 8.80 22.29
CA VAL A 92 -0.22 7.82 23.28
C VAL A 92 0.15 6.42 22.78
N ASP A 93 0.79 5.60 23.63
CA ASP A 93 0.97 4.17 23.38
C ASP A 93 -0.40 3.49 23.47
N ASP A 94 -1.22 3.69 22.44
CA ASP A 94 -2.48 2.98 22.27
C ASP A 94 -2.24 1.79 21.34
N THR A 95 -2.72 0.65 21.81
CA THR A 95 -2.48 -0.64 21.20
C THR A 95 -3.84 -1.10 20.68
N ILE A 96 -3.93 -1.51 19.41
CA ILE A 96 -5.10 -2.23 18.93
C ILE A 96 -5.18 -3.57 19.69
N ARG A 97 -5.81 -3.56 20.87
CA ARG A 97 -5.99 -4.75 21.71
C ARG A 97 -7.25 -5.48 21.26
N ILE A 98 -7.11 -6.79 21.02
CA ILE A 98 -8.28 -7.65 20.80
C ILE A 98 -8.94 -7.97 22.16
N PRO A 99 -10.24 -7.71 22.34
CA PRO A 99 -10.99 -8.19 23.50
C PRO A 99 -11.06 -9.73 23.49
N GLY A 100 -10.85 -10.38 24.65
CA GLY A 100 -10.97 -11.84 24.77
C GLY A 100 -9.75 -12.64 24.28
N ASN A 101 -8.55 -12.07 24.45
CA ASN A 101 -7.28 -12.67 24.02
C ASN A 101 -6.94 -13.95 24.82
N ASP A 102 -7.59 -15.07 24.50
CA ASP A 102 -6.94 -16.36 24.71
C ASP A 102 -5.81 -16.46 23.66
N LEU A 103 -4.63 -16.89 24.06
CA LEU A 103 -3.44 -16.89 23.19
C LEU A 103 -3.51 -17.97 22.08
N THR A 104 -4.71 -18.43 21.74
CA THR A 104 -4.95 -19.35 20.62
C THR A 104 -4.82 -18.66 19.27
N LEU A 105 -5.05 -17.34 19.23
CA LEU A 105 -4.89 -16.52 18.03
C LEU A 105 -3.79 -15.47 18.24
N PRO A 106 -2.97 -15.18 17.21
CA PRO A 106 -1.96 -14.14 17.29
C PRO A 106 -2.54 -12.82 17.80
N ALA A 107 -1.86 -12.16 18.73
CA ALA A 107 -2.16 -10.79 19.12
C ALA A 107 -1.44 -9.85 18.16
N PHE A 108 -2.17 -8.87 17.63
CA PHE A 108 -1.71 -8.00 16.56
C PHE A 108 -1.76 -6.55 17.02
N PHE A 109 -0.63 -5.87 16.98
CA PHE A 109 -0.49 -4.52 17.50
C PHE A 109 0.14 -3.61 16.45
N ILE A 110 -0.60 -2.57 16.05
CA ILE A 110 -0.04 -1.41 15.36
C ILE A 110 -0.15 -0.25 16.34
N ASN A 111 1.00 0.25 16.81
CA ASN A 111 1.03 1.37 17.74
C ASN A 111 1.27 2.69 16.99
N ARG A 112 0.75 3.79 17.55
CA ARG A 112 1.01 5.18 17.13
C ARG A 112 0.52 5.56 15.73
N VAL A 113 -0.57 4.93 15.28
CA VAL A 113 -1.21 5.21 13.98
C VAL A 113 -1.59 6.69 13.85
N ASP A 114 -1.10 7.35 12.80
CA ASP A 114 -1.47 8.72 12.42
C ASP A 114 -2.43 8.71 11.23
N PHE A 115 -3.72 8.94 11.50
CA PHE A 115 -4.77 8.97 10.46
C PHE A 115 -4.66 10.15 9.50
N THR A 116 -3.83 11.16 9.79
CA THR A 116 -3.60 12.29 8.87
C THR A 116 -2.68 11.92 7.71
N LYS A 117 -1.92 10.83 7.85
CA LYS A 117 -1.04 10.32 6.78
C LYS A 117 -1.87 9.56 5.74
N THR A 118 -1.63 9.89 4.48
CA THR A 118 -2.31 9.28 3.33
C THR A 118 -1.36 8.53 2.39
N ASN A 119 -0.04 8.65 2.59
CA ASN A 119 0.98 7.99 1.80
C ASN A 119 2.29 7.85 2.60
N ASN A 120 3.25 7.10 2.05
CA ASN A 120 4.60 6.92 2.59
C ASN A 120 4.61 6.47 4.07
N ILE A 121 3.64 5.63 4.45
CA ILE A 121 3.57 5.02 5.76
C ILE A 121 4.33 3.70 5.70
N SER A 122 5.08 3.40 6.76
CA SER A 122 5.78 2.15 6.89
C SER A 122 5.83 1.69 8.34
N LEU A 123 5.73 0.38 8.54
CA LEU A 123 5.86 -0.23 9.86
C LEU A 123 7.30 -0.62 10.13
N THR A 124 7.72 -0.47 11.38
CA THR A 124 9.05 -0.78 11.87
C THR A 124 8.95 -1.42 13.27
N ALA A 125 10.06 -1.94 13.80
CA ALA A 125 10.12 -2.39 15.19
C ALA A 125 10.12 -1.23 16.21
N ALA A 126 10.44 -0.01 15.79
CA ALA A 126 10.47 1.19 16.63
C ALA A 126 10.16 2.47 15.82
N GLY A 127 9.57 3.49 16.45
CA GLY A 127 9.29 4.78 15.84
C GLY A 127 7.82 5.20 15.93
N THR A 128 7.28 5.67 14.80
CA THR A 128 5.93 6.27 14.72
C THR A 128 4.86 5.29 14.27
N PHE A 129 5.20 4.22 13.56
CA PHE A 129 4.25 3.16 13.22
C PHE A 129 4.92 1.83 13.56
N ILE A 130 4.59 1.29 14.73
CA ILE A 130 5.27 0.10 15.27
C ILE A 130 4.38 -1.12 15.07
N LEU A 131 4.93 -2.17 14.46
CA LEU A 131 4.27 -3.47 14.36
C LEU A 131 4.85 -4.41 15.44
N ASN A 132 3.97 -5.09 16.16
CA ASN A 132 4.31 -6.20 17.04
C ASN A 132 3.27 -7.31 16.85
N VAL A 133 3.71 -8.54 16.60
CA VAL A 133 2.83 -9.71 16.46
C VAL A 133 3.21 -10.74 17.52
N MET A 134 2.34 -10.97 18.49
CA MET A 134 2.58 -11.99 19.53
C MET A 134 1.86 -13.28 19.17
N VAL A 135 2.54 -14.41 19.34
CA VAL A 135 2.00 -15.76 19.15
C VAL A 135 2.22 -16.57 20.42
N GLN A 136 1.66 -17.78 20.49
CA GLN A 136 1.96 -18.67 21.60
C GLN A 136 3.48 -18.95 21.64
N GLY A 137 4.11 -18.62 22.77
CA GLY A 137 5.54 -18.87 22.99
C GLY A 137 6.49 -17.74 22.58
N GLY A 138 6.02 -16.65 21.97
CA GLY A 138 6.88 -15.52 21.61
C GLY A 138 6.20 -14.47 20.73
N GLY A 139 6.96 -13.84 19.85
CA GLY A 139 6.43 -12.85 18.90
C GLY A 139 7.39 -12.56 17.75
N TYR A 140 6.96 -11.67 16.87
CA TYR A 140 7.70 -11.21 15.70
C TYR A 140 7.76 -9.68 15.69
N ASP A 141 8.94 -9.16 15.35
CA ASP A 141 9.15 -7.76 15.01
C ASP A 141 9.67 -7.63 13.57
N PRO A 142 9.35 -6.52 12.88
CA PRO A 142 9.96 -6.22 11.58
C PRO A 142 11.49 -6.10 11.67
N VAL A 143 12.22 -6.81 10.81
CA VAL A 143 13.68 -6.62 10.65
C VAL A 143 14.04 -5.57 9.61
N ALA A 144 13.06 -5.15 8.81
CA ALA A 144 13.17 -4.03 7.90
C ALA A 144 11.86 -3.25 7.85
N THR A 145 11.90 -2.10 7.19
CA THR A 145 10.74 -1.26 6.97
C THR A 145 9.70 -1.97 6.10
N CYS A 146 8.48 -2.12 6.62
CA CYS A 146 7.37 -2.76 5.91
C CYS A 146 6.44 -1.69 5.32
N PRO A 147 6.37 -1.54 3.98
CA PRO A 147 5.54 -0.52 3.37
C PRO A 147 4.06 -0.80 3.62
N VAL A 148 3.32 0.26 3.98
CA VAL A 148 1.87 0.20 4.19
C VAL A 148 1.17 0.78 2.97
N LYS A 149 0.28 0.00 2.37
CA LYS A 149 -0.68 0.46 1.38
C LYS A 149 -1.97 0.86 2.07
N ILE A 150 -2.38 2.11 1.92
CA ILE A 150 -3.70 2.57 2.40
C ILE A 150 -4.75 2.22 1.35
N MET A 151 -5.71 1.39 1.75
CA MET A 151 -6.84 0.98 0.92
C MET A 151 -8.01 1.95 1.08
N GLU A 152 -8.25 2.42 2.31
CA GLU A 152 -9.23 3.46 2.63
C GLU A 152 -8.76 4.30 3.83
N ASN A 153 -8.93 5.62 3.76
CA ASN A 153 -8.71 6.53 4.88
C ASN A 153 -9.79 7.62 4.90
N SER A 154 -11.03 7.21 5.14
CA SER A 154 -12.20 8.10 5.20
C SER A 154 -12.41 8.65 6.61
N ASN A 155 -13.44 9.46 6.84
CA ASN A 155 -13.72 10.00 8.17
C ASN A 155 -14.09 8.92 9.20
N THR A 156 -14.61 7.79 8.74
CA THR A 156 -15.17 6.74 9.60
C THR A 156 -14.42 5.42 9.48
N ILE A 157 -13.71 5.17 8.38
CA ILE A 157 -13.04 3.89 8.12
C ILE A 157 -11.54 4.12 7.90
N TYR A 158 -10.76 3.19 8.42
CA TYR A 158 -9.36 3.02 8.10
C TYR A 158 -9.13 1.58 7.63
N ASP A 159 -8.57 1.43 6.43
CA ASP A 159 -8.24 0.14 5.81
C ASP A 159 -6.81 0.24 5.27
N ILE A 160 -5.94 -0.62 5.80
CA ILE A 160 -4.54 -0.69 5.38
C ILE A 160 -4.12 -2.13 5.14
N GLN A 161 -3.13 -2.27 4.27
CA GLN A 161 -2.55 -3.54 3.89
C GLN A 161 -1.03 -3.47 3.96
N VAL A 162 -0.43 -4.56 4.43
CA VAL A 162 1.00 -4.82 4.41
C VAL A 162 1.20 -6.22 3.82
N GLN A 163 2.13 -6.34 2.88
CA GLN A 163 2.43 -7.62 2.23
C GLN A 163 3.91 -7.95 2.39
N ASN A 164 4.18 -9.22 2.67
CA ASN A 164 5.52 -9.79 2.77
C ASN A 164 6.46 -8.95 3.66
N CYS A 165 5.95 -8.51 4.81
CA CYS A 165 6.74 -7.79 5.81
C CYS A 165 7.81 -8.73 6.36
N PRO A 166 9.10 -8.44 6.18
CA PRO A 166 10.17 -9.25 6.73
C PRO A 166 10.21 -9.09 8.24
N VAL A 167 10.14 -10.21 8.94
CA VAL A 167 10.13 -10.26 10.41
C VAL A 167 11.15 -11.25 10.94
N ASP A 168 11.51 -11.09 12.21
CA ASP A 168 12.28 -12.08 12.97
C ASP A 168 11.65 -12.28 14.34
N GLN A 169 11.91 -13.45 14.92
CA GLN A 169 11.39 -13.82 16.23
C GLN A 169 12.10 -13.04 17.33
N ILE A 170 11.33 -12.46 18.24
CA ILE A 170 11.90 -11.64 19.32
C ILE A 170 12.20 -12.43 20.60
N GLN A 171 11.60 -13.61 20.80
CA GLN A 171 11.82 -14.48 21.96
C GLN A 171 11.45 -15.94 21.67
N ALA A 172 12.35 -16.87 21.99
CA ALA A 172 12.19 -18.33 21.86
C ALA A 172 11.79 -18.80 20.43
N PRO A 173 11.82 -20.11 20.15
CA PRO A 173 11.23 -20.63 18.92
C PRO A 173 9.71 -20.37 18.90
N VAL A 174 9.25 -19.64 17.90
CA VAL A 174 7.84 -19.33 17.68
C VAL A 174 7.23 -20.28 16.66
N THR A 175 5.94 -20.60 16.82
CA THR A 175 5.17 -21.40 15.85
C THR A 175 4.01 -20.56 15.30
N PRO A 176 3.85 -20.45 13.96
CA PRO A 176 4.64 -21.09 12.91
C PRO A 176 5.96 -20.35 12.62
N ALA A 177 7.09 -21.06 12.55
CA ALA A 177 8.37 -20.44 12.20
C ALA A 177 8.30 -19.80 10.80
N THR A 178 8.52 -18.49 10.73
CA THR A 178 8.47 -17.72 9.48
C THR A 178 9.33 -16.48 9.58
N ASN A 179 9.69 -15.94 8.43
CA ASN A 179 10.34 -14.65 8.25
C ASN A 179 9.44 -13.64 7.50
N LEU A 180 8.19 -14.00 7.19
CA LEU A 180 7.27 -13.15 6.44
C LEU A 180 5.87 -13.12 7.08
N ILE A 181 5.35 -11.91 7.21
CA ILE A 181 3.97 -11.67 7.63
C ILE A 181 3.27 -10.77 6.63
N SER A 182 2.02 -11.08 6.31
CA SER A 182 1.14 -10.24 5.51
C SER A 182 -0.16 -10.00 6.26
N PHE A 183 -0.73 -8.81 6.16
CA PHE A 183 -2.06 -8.57 6.72
C PHE A 183 -2.81 -7.44 6.03
N ARG A 184 -4.14 -7.48 6.14
CA ARG A 184 -5.02 -6.36 5.86
C ARG A 184 -5.93 -6.15 7.06
N VAL A 185 -6.05 -4.92 7.51
CA VAL A 185 -6.88 -4.55 8.65
C VAL A 185 -7.87 -3.49 8.21
N ARG A 186 -9.14 -3.68 8.60
CA ARG A 186 -10.22 -2.74 8.32
C ARG A 186 -11.01 -2.49 9.59
N CYS A 187 -11.17 -1.22 9.94
CA CYS A 187 -11.75 -0.81 11.22
C CYS A 187 -12.44 0.54 11.10
N THR A 188 -13.37 0.79 12.02
CA THR A 188 -13.88 2.13 12.26
C THR A 188 -12.82 2.97 12.96
N LYS A 189 -12.64 4.22 12.56
CA LYS A 189 -11.81 5.16 13.33
C LYS A 189 -12.49 5.47 14.67
N GLY A 190 -11.77 5.23 15.76
CA GLY A 190 -12.16 5.61 17.12
C GLY A 190 -11.32 6.79 17.61
N LEU A 191 -11.96 7.69 18.35
CA LEU A 191 -11.29 8.73 19.14
C LEU A 191 -10.77 8.15 20.47
#